data_AF-A0A7J3U5B3-F1
#
_entry.id   AF-A0A7J3U5B3-F1
#
_cell.length_a   1.000
_cell.length_b   1.000
_cell.length_c   1.000
_cell.angle_alpha   90.00
_cell.angle_beta   90.00
_cell.angle_gamma   90.00
#
_symmetry.space_group_name_H-M   'P 1'
#
loop_
_entity.id
_entity.type
_entity.pdbx_description
1 polymer ?
#
loop_
_entity_poly.entity_id
_entity_poly.type
_entity_poly.pdbx_seq_one_letter_code
_entity_poly.pdbx_strand_id
1 'polypeptide(L)'
;MKIKMLSIMVAMLFLPLVAVALPSDAQLEKPNWGVGDYWVYSGSYSGTASMAFENSTLQSNIDSTVSLRVDVKDIEVKNIDGSYMGCYITGVTSSISGDYTYKFGNQPPLHGRFEFSVNGTSWF
;
A
#
# COMPACT_ATOMS: atom_id res chain seq x y z
N MET A 1 -3.84 7.19 30.15
CA MET A 1 -3.83 8.21 29.08
C MET A 1 -2.90 7.86 27.90
N LYS A 2 -1.68 7.36 28.12
CA LYS A 2 -0.71 7.08 27.04
C LYS A 2 -1.13 5.98 26.03
N ILE A 3 -1.82 4.93 26.49
CA ILE A 3 -2.27 3.82 25.61
C ILE A 3 -3.35 4.28 24.61
N LYS A 4 -4.25 5.19 25.02
CA LYS A 4 -5.31 5.73 24.13
C LYS A 4 -4.75 6.61 23.00
N MET A 5 -3.67 7.36 23.25
CA MET A 5 -3.00 8.17 22.21
C MET A 5 -2.28 7.30 21.18
N LEU A 6 -1.65 6.20 21.62
CA LEU A 6 -0.95 5.28 20.72
C LEU A 6 -1.94 4.61 19.76
N SER A 7 -3.11 4.19 20.24
CA SER A 7 -4.17 3.60 19.39
C SER A 7 -4.71 4.60 18.36
N ILE A 8 -4.82 5.88 18.71
CA ILE A 8 -5.29 6.94 17.81
C ILE A 8 -4.22 7.29 16.77
N MET A 9 -2.94 7.37 17.16
CA MET A 9 -1.84 7.59 16.20
C MET A 9 -1.70 6.44 15.20
N VAL A 10 -1.84 5.19 15.66
CA VAL A 10 -1.83 4.01 14.78
C VAL A 10 -3.03 4.06 13.82
N ALA A 11 -4.24 4.36 14.32
CA ALA A 11 -5.42 4.52 13.47
C ALA A 11 -5.30 5.69 12.46
N MET A 12 -4.63 6.79 12.83
CA MET A 12 -4.36 7.93 11.94
C MET A 12 -3.30 7.64 10.89
N LEU A 13 -2.33 6.77 11.17
CA LEU A 13 -1.34 6.31 10.20
C LEU A 13 -1.98 5.43 9.10
N PHE A 14 -3.06 4.72 9.42
CA PHE A 14 -3.79 3.88 8.46
C PHE A 14 -4.90 4.63 7.70
N LEU A 15 -5.40 5.77 8.19
CA LEU A 15 -6.41 6.58 7.51
C LEU A 15 -6.04 7.00 6.07
N PRO A 16 -4.81 7.45 5.76
CA PRO A 16 -4.41 7.73 4.38
C PRO A 16 -4.19 6.45 3.57
N LEU A 17 -3.88 5.29 4.19
CA LEU A 17 -3.76 4.01 3.49
C LEU A 17 -5.11 3.46 3.01
N VAL A 18 -6.19 3.65 3.79
CA VAL A 18 -7.55 3.22 3.38
C VAL A 18 -8.14 4.16 2.32
N ALA A 19 -7.70 5.43 2.30
CA ALA A 19 -8.02 6.40 1.24
C ALA A 19 -7.17 6.21 -0.04
N VAL A 20 -6.17 5.31 -0.03
CA VAL A 20 -5.67 4.69 -1.26
C VAL A 20 -6.77 3.75 -1.74
N ALA A 21 -7.80 4.36 -2.32
CA ALA A 21 -8.46 3.76 -3.44
C ALA A 21 -7.34 3.51 -4.45
N LEU A 22 -6.77 2.30 -4.39
CA LEU A 22 -6.29 1.65 -5.59
C LEU A 22 -7.35 1.96 -6.65
N PRO A 23 -6.98 2.41 -7.87
CA PRO A 23 -7.97 2.60 -8.90
C PRO A 23 -8.82 1.33 -8.92
N SER A 24 -10.12 1.43 -8.58
CA SER A 24 -11.01 0.26 -8.59
C SER A 24 -11.09 -0.36 -9.99
N ASP A 25 -10.59 0.41 -10.97
CA ASP A 25 -10.49 0.10 -12.39
C ASP A 25 -9.06 -0.28 -12.81
N ALA A 26 -8.11 -0.41 -11.89
CA ALA A 26 -6.89 -1.16 -12.13
C ALA A 26 -7.23 -2.66 -12.13
N GLN A 27 -8.05 -3.07 -13.09
CA GLN A 27 -8.11 -4.46 -13.50
C GLN A 27 -6.71 -4.76 -14.03
N LEU A 28 -5.92 -5.53 -13.28
CA LEU A 28 -4.90 -6.35 -13.91
C LEU A 28 -5.68 -7.28 -14.86
N GLU A 29 -5.85 -6.86 -16.12
CA GLU A 29 -6.31 -7.75 -17.18
C GLU A 29 -5.48 -9.02 -17.09
N LYS A 30 -6.10 -10.21 -17.19
CA LYS A 30 -5.39 -11.50 -17.15
C LYS A 30 -4.23 -11.40 -18.14
N PRO A 31 -3.01 -11.23 -17.66
CA PRO A 31 -1.90 -11.03 -18.55
C PRO A 31 -1.53 -12.40 -19.11
N ASN A 32 -1.08 -12.43 -20.36
CA ASN A 32 -0.58 -13.66 -20.98
C ASN A 32 0.79 -14.00 -20.38
N TRP A 33 0.80 -14.45 -19.13
CA TRP A 33 1.99 -14.78 -18.36
C TRP A 33 2.42 -16.22 -18.63
N GLY A 34 3.71 -16.37 -18.96
CA GLY A 34 4.45 -17.61 -18.92
C GLY A 34 5.32 -17.72 -17.67
N VAL A 35 5.74 -18.93 -17.36
CA VAL A 35 6.77 -19.16 -16.33
C VAL A 35 8.06 -18.46 -16.75
N GLY A 36 8.64 -17.68 -15.84
CA GLY A 36 9.82 -16.86 -16.10
C GLY A 36 9.51 -15.41 -16.47
N ASP A 37 8.26 -15.07 -16.77
CA ASP A 37 7.84 -13.69 -16.96
C ASP A 37 7.89 -12.93 -15.65
N TYR A 38 8.06 -11.61 -15.76
CA TYR A 38 8.00 -10.72 -14.62
C TYR A 38 7.39 -9.38 -15.00
N TRP A 39 6.83 -8.72 -14.00
CA TRP A 39 6.31 -7.38 -14.09
C TRP A 39 6.95 -6.52 -13.02
N VAL A 40 7.25 -5.27 -13.39
CA VAL A 40 7.79 -4.27 -12.46
C VAL A 40 6.92 -3.03 -12.55
N TYR A 41 6.55 -2.53 -11.39
CA TYR A 41 5.95 -1.21 -11.21
C TYR A 41 6.82 -0.39 -10.28
N SER A 42 7.06 0.85 -10.67
CA SER A 42 7.68 1.85 -9.81
C SER A 42 6.92 3.14 -9.94
N GLY A 43 6.66 3.80 -8.83
CA GLY A 43 5.94 5.06 -8.81
C GLY A 43 6.39 5.94 -7.67
N SER A 44 6.01 7.20 -7.76
CA SER A 44 6.05 8.12 -6.63
C SER A 44 4.65 8.68 -6.40
N TYR A 45 4.36 9.01 -5.16
CA TYR A 45 3.14 9.65 -4.74
C TYR A 45 3.48 10.86 -3.90
N SER A 46 2.94 12.01 -4.27
CA SER A 46 2.95 13.22 -3.44
C SER A 46 1.51 13.63 -3.22
N GLY A 47 1.11 13.72 -1.96
CA GLY A 47 -0.28 13.93 -1.59
C GLY A 47 -0.42 14.81 -0.38
N THR A 48 -1.37 15.73 -0.46
CA THR A 48 -1.83 16.53 0.67
C THR A 48 -3.27 16.18 0.97
N ALA A 49 -3.56 15.89 2.24
CA ALA A 49 -4.91 15.72 2.76
C ALA A 49 -5.14 16.73 3.89
N SER A 50 -6.36 17.25 3.99
CA SER A 50 -6.76 18.14 5.09
C SER A 50 -8.12 17.74 5.64
N MET A 51 -8.24 17.75 6.95
CA MET A 51 -9.49 17.48 7.66
C MET A 51 -9.80 18.64 8.61
N ALA A 52 -10.98 19.21 8.47
CA ALA A 52 -11.47 20.24 9.38
C ALA A 52 -12.07 19.61 10.64
N PHE A 53 -11.74 20.19 11.78
CA PHE A 53 -12.36 19.99 13.08
C PHE A 53 -12.97 21.33 13.51
N GLU A 54 -13.92 21.32 14.47
CA GLU A 54 -14.70 22.52 14.85
C GLU A 54 -13.85 23.79 15.01
N ASN A 55 -12.65 23.70 15.60
CA ASN A 55 -11.77 24.85 15.84
C ASN A 55 -10.34 24.67 15.29
N SER A 56 -10.10 23.69 14.43
CA SER A 56 -8.73 23.40 13.95
C SER A 56 -8.73 22.62 12.65
N THR A 57 -7.59 22.58 11.98
CA THR A 57 -7.41 21.76 10.77
C THR A 57 -6.23 20.83 10.97
N LEU A 58 -6.42 19.55 10.66
CA LEU A 58 -5.35 18.60 10.50
C LEU A 58 -4.94 18.59 9.04
N GLN A 59 -3.69 18.94 8.75
CA GLN A 59 -3.08 18.83 7.44
C GLN A 59 -2.05 17.70 7.46
N SER A 60 -2.09 16.83 6.46
CA SER A 60 -1.17 15.72 6.24
C SER A 60 -0.54 15.88 4.87
N ASN A 61 0.78 15.83 4.79
CA ASN A 61 1.53 15.70 3.55
C ASN A 61 2.30 14.39 3.57
N ILE A 62 2.30 13.68 2.45
CA ILE A 62 3.07 12.46 2.25
C ILE A 62 3.76 12.56 0.91
N ASP A 63 5.07 12.35 0.91
CA ASP A 63 5.89 12.14 -0.27
C ASP A 63 6.48 10.74 -0.18
N SER A 64 6.12 9.86 -1.11
CA SER A 64 6.52 8.46 -1.07
C SER A 64 6.91 7.91 -2.43
N THR A 65 7.68 6.84 -2.38
CA THR A 65 8.10 6.03 -3.53
C THR A 65 7.67 4.61 -3.29
N VAL A 66 7.24 3.94 -4.34
CA VAL A 66 6.82 2.54 -4.32
C VAL A 66 7.53 1.79 -5.43
N SER A 67 7.96 0.57 -5.12
CA SER A 67 8.39 -0.42 -6.11
C SER A 67 7.68 -1.73 -5.85
N LEU A 68 7.30 -2.40 -6.91
CA LEU A 68 6.66 -3.71 -6.89
C LEU A 68 7.22 -4.53 -8.05
N ARG A 69 7.62 -5.75 -7.75
CA ARG A 69 8.04 -6.76 -8.72
C ARG A 69 7.24 -8.02 -8.47
N VAL A 70 6.69 -8.56 -9.54
CA VAL A 70 5.96 -9.84 -9.54
C VAL A 70 6.64 -10.74 -10.55
N ASP A 71 7.14 -11.89 -10.11
CA ASP A 71 7.80 -12.89 -10.94
C ASP A 71 6.93 -14.15 -10.99
N VAL A 72 6.60 -14.64 -12.19
CA VAL A 72 5.86 -15.89 -12.36
C VAL A 72 6.84 -17.04 -12.25
N LYS A 73 6.73 -17.80 -11.15
CA LYS A 73 7.65 -18.89 -10.82
C LYS A 73 7.21 -20.22 -11.38
N ASP A 74 5.91 -20.50 -11.37
CA ASP A 74 5.35 -21.77 -11.84
C ASP A 74 3.82 -21.68 -12.05
N ILE A 75 3.20 -22.77 -12.48
CA ILE A 75 1.75 -22.94 -12.59
C ILE A 75 1.34 -24.23 -11.87
N GLU A 76 0.36 -24.13 -10.98
CA GLU A 76 -0.16 -25.27 -10.20
C GLU A 76 -1.68 -25.38 -10.41
N VAL A 77 -2.22 -26.60 -10.52
CA VAL A 77 -3.67 -26.82 -10.51
C VAL A 77 -4.14 -27.01 -9.07
N LYS A 78 -5.04 -26.15 -8.60
CA LYS A 78 -5.61 -26.22 -7.25
C LYS A 78 -7.12 -26.45 -7.29
N ASN A 79 -7.62 -27.14 -6.27
CA ASN A 79 -9.06 -27.21 -6.03
C ASN A 79 -9.46 -26.00 -5.17
N ILE A 80 -10.25 -25.09 -5.75
CA ILE A 80 -10.79 -23.90 -5.08
C ILE A 80 -12.31 -24.02 -5.18
N ASP A 81 -12.98 -24.10 -4.02
CA ASP A 81 -14.43 -24.23 -3.92
C ASP A 81 -15.02 -25.36 -4.78
N GLY A 82 -14.33 -26.51 -4.83
CA GLY A 82 -14.76 -27.69 -5.58
C GLY A 82 -14.41 -27.68 -7.07
N SER A 83 -13.84 -26.59 -7.60
CA SER A 83 -13.41 -26.46 -8.99
C SER A 83 -11.89 -26.53 -9.13
N TYR A 84 -11.39 -27.24 -10.14
CA TYR A 84 -9.95 -27.28 -10.44
C TYR A 84 -9.58 -26.11 -11.34
N MET A 85 -8.67 -25.27 -10.85
CA MET A 85 -8.20 -24.06 -11.54
C MET A 85 -6.68 -24.07 -11.65
N GLY A 86 -6.14 -23.67 -12.80
CA GLY A 86 -4.71 -23.41 -12.95
C GLY A 86 -4.38 -22.04 -12.37
N CYS A 87 -3.52 -22.00 -11.37
CA CYS A 87 -3.07 -20.80 -10.68
C CYS A 87 -1.59 -20.56 -10.98
N TYR A 88 -1.22 -19.30 -11.20
CA TYR A 88 0.17 -18.90 -11.26
C TYR A 88 0.75 -18.82 -9.84
N ILE A 89 1.90 -19.45 -9.63
CA ILE A 89 2.71 -19.24 -8.43
C ILE A 89 3.60 -18.04 -8.72
N THR A 90 3.39 -16.95 -8.00
CA THR A 90 4.10 -15.69 -8.20
C THR A 90 4.95 -15.35 -6.99
N GLY A 91 6.19 -14.93 -7.21
CA GLY A 91 7.02 -14.28 -6.21
C GLY A 91 6.75 -12.79 -6.25
N VAL A 92 6.39 -12.19 -5.12
CA VAL A 92 6.09 -10.77 -5.00
C VAL A 92 7.12 -10.12 -4.10
N THR A 93 7.77 -9.08 -4.61
CA THR A 93 8.65 -8.20 -3.84
C THR A 93 8.16 -6.78 -3.98
N SER A 94 7.90 -6.10 -2.87
CA SER A 94 7.44 -4.72 -2.86
C SER A 94 8.15 -3.92 -1.78
N SER A 95 8.37 -2.64 -2.04
CA SER A 95 8.77 -1.68 -1.02
C SER A 95 8.04 -0.36 -1.22
N ILE A 96 7.68 0.27 -0.11
CA ILE A 96 7.19 1.64 -0.10
C ILE A 96 7.92 2.40 0.99
N SER A 97 8.46 3.56 0.65
CA SER A 97 9.16 4.43 1.60
C SER A 97 8.83 5.88 1.32
N GLY A 98 8.85 6.69 2.36
CA GLY A 98 8.50 8.10 2.21
C GLY A 98 8.64 8.90 3.49
N ASP A 99 8.45 10.19 3.33
CA ASP A 99 8.45 11.16 4.40
C ASP A 99 7.02 11.70 4.57
N TYR A 100 6.61 11.93 5.81
CA TYR A 100 5.30 12.48 6.14
C TYR A 100 5.45 13.72 7.01
N THR A 101 4.48 14.62 6.88
CA THR A 101 4.32 15.78 7.76
C THR A 101 2.88 15.89 8.20
N TYR A 102 2.64 15.97 9.51
CA TYR A 102 1.33 16.26 10.10
C TYR A 102 1.37 17.60 10.81
N LYS A 103 0.37 18.45 10.57
CA LYS A 103 0.19 19.73 11.26
C LYS A 103 -1.23 19.84 11.79
N PHE A 104 -1.38 20.08 13.09
CA PHE A 104 -2.68 20.27 13.72
C PHE A 104 -2.84 21.71 14.23
N GLY A 105 -3.68 22.49 13.55
CA GLY A 105 -3.88 23.91 13.86
C GLY A 105 -2.56 24.70 13.86
N ASN A 106 -2.31 25.44 14.95
CA ASN A 106 -1.09 26.23 15.13
C ASN A 106 0.05 25.48 15.85
N GLN A 107 -0.09 24.17 16.07
CA GLN A 107 0.99 23.40 16.67
C GLN A 107 2.17 23.24 15.69
N PRO A 108 3.40 23.08 16.20
CA PRO A 108 4.54 22.72 15.37
C PRO A 108 4.26 21.44 14.57
N PRO A 109 4.69 21.37 13.30
CA PRO A 109 4.51 20.17 12.49
C PRO A 109 5.30 18.99 13.05
N LEU A 110 4.68 17.80 13.01
CA LEU A 110 5.33 16.52 13.25
C LEU A 110 5.85 16.00 11.91
N HIS A 111 7.12 15.64 11.87
CA HIS A 111 7.75 15.02 10.70
C HIS A 111 8.18 13.59 11.04
N GLY A 112 8.17 12.73 10.03
CA GLY A 112 8.74 11.41 10.16
C GLY A 112 8.96 10.74 8.82
N ARG A 113 9.65 9.61 8.88
CA ARG A 113 9.94 8.74 7.74
C ARG A 113 9.32 7.37 7.98
N PHE A 114 8.83 6.74 6.92
CA PHE A 114 8.35 5.37 6.96
C PHE A 114 9.02 4.55 5.85
N GLU A 115 9.14 3.26 6.12
CA GLU A 115 9.64 2.28 5.16
C GLU A 115 8.98 0.94 5.46
N PHE A 116 8.39 0.35 4.43
CA PHE A 116 7.77 -0.97 4.49
C PHE A 116 8.27 -1.80 3.32
N SER A 117 8.53 -3.07 3.59
CA SER A 117 8.87 -4.05 2.56
C SER A 117 8.00 -5.29 2.73
N VAL A 118 7.66 -5.88 1.59
CA VAL A 118 6.91 -7.14 1.50
C VAL A 118 7.68 -8.05 0.56
N ASN A 119 7.93 -9.27 1.01
CA ASN A 119 8.44 -10.35 0.18
C ASN A 119 7.63 -11.60 0.49
N GLY A 120 7.13 -12.26 -0.55
CA GLY A 120 6.39 -13.50 -0.36
C GLY A 120 5.97 -14.14 -1.67
N THR A 121 5.19 -15.20 -1.54
CA THR A 121 4.64 -15.94 -2.66
C THR A 121 3.12 -15.81 -2.65
N SER A 122 2.52 -15.63 -3.83
CA SER A 122 1.07 -15.55 -4.02
C SER A 122 0.62 -16.53 -5.10
N TRP A 123 -0.57 -17.09 -4.91
CA TRP A 123 -1.29 -17.82 -5.97
C TRP A 123 -2.27 -16.84 -6.62
N PHE A 124 -2.16 -16.66 -7.93
CA PHE A 124 -3.02 -15.79 -8.73
C PHE A 124 -3.79 -16.61 -9.77
#